data_AF-A0A2E0KK09-F1
#
_entry.id   AF-A0A2E0KK09-F1
#
_cell.length_a   1.000
_cell.length_b   1.000
_cell.length_c   1.000
_cell.angle_alpha   90.00
_cell.angle_beta   90.00
_cell.angle_gamma   90.00
#
_symmetry.space_group_name_H-M   'P 1'
#
loop_
_entity.id
_entity.type
_entity.pdbx_description
1 polymer ?
#
loop_
_entity_poly.entity_id
_entity_poly.type
_entity_poly.pdbx_seq_one_letter_code
_entity_poly.pdbx_strand_id
1 'polypeptide(L)' 'MSMKQLQTFLSKAQSNDSIRREVEQCGKDNTCVAKVGQRHGHKFSPANLTRWQRDHQ' A
#
# COMPACT_ATOMS: atom_id res chain seq x y z
N MET A 1 -0.60 12.92 6.72
CA MET A 1 0.10 12.06 5.72
C MET A 1 -0.79 11.90 4.50
N SER A 2 -0.25 12.06 3.28
CA SER A 2 -1.05 12.27 2.07
C SER A 2 -1.64 10.98 1.48
N MET A 3 -2.95 10.99 1.21
CA MET A 3 -3.67 9.88 0.56
C MET A 3 -3.21 9.61 -0.88
N LYS A 4 -2.66 10.64 -1.53
CA LYS A 4 -2.08 10.58 -2.87
C LYS A 4 -0.92 9.58 -2.94
N GLN A 5 -0.10 9.49 -1.89
CA GLN A 5 1.03 8.55 -1.82
C GLN A 5 0.57 7.10 -1.80
N LEU A 6 -0.54 6.81 -1.13
CA LEU A 6 -1.17 5.48 -1.14
C LEU A 6 -1.66 5.13 -2.55
N GLN A 7 -2.42 6.03 -3.20
CA GLN A 7 -2.95 5.78 -4.53
C GLN A 7 -1.85 5.54 -5.57
N THR A 8 -0.78 6.35 -5.54
CA THR A 8 0.38 6.13 -6.41
C THR A 8 1.04 4.79 -6.13
N PHE A 9 1.20 4.41 -4.86
CA PHE A 9 1.75 3.12 -4.49
C PHE A 9 0.89 1.95 -4.99
N LEU A 10 -0.42 2.00 -4.82
CA LEU A 10 -1.34 0.94 -5.25
C LEU A 10 -1.36 0.82 -6.77
N SER A 11 -1.36 1.93 -7.51
CA SER A 11 -1.23 1.93 -8.97
C SER A 11 0.11 1.32 -9.41
N LYS A 12 1.20 1.64 -8.70
CA LYS A 12 2.53 1.06 -8.97
C LYS A 12 2.58 -0.43 -8.63
N ALA A 13 1.92 -0.86 -7.55
CA ALA A 13 1.80 -2.26 -7.18
C ALA A 13 0.99 -3.07 -8.21
N GLN A 14 -0.01 -2.46 -8.83
CA GLN A 14 -0.78 -3.09 -9.91
C GLN A 14 0.08 -3.29 -11.17
N SER A 15 0.94 -2.32 -11.50
CA SER A 15 1.80 -2.38 -12.69
C SER A 15 3.15 -3.07 -12.46
N ASN A 16 3.47 -3.48 -11.23
CA ASN A 16 4.76 -4.07 -10.88
C ASN A 16 4.60 -5.33 -10.02
N ASP A 17 4.93 -6.47 -10.61
CA ASP A 17 4.85 -7.79 -9.98
C ASP A 17 5.70 -7.95 -8.73
N SER A 18 6.85 -7.27 -8.62
CA SER A 18 7.69 -7.39 -7.42
C SER A 18 7.03 -6.75 -6.21
N ILE A 19 6.49 -5.55 -6.38
CA ILE A 19 5.75 -4.83 -5.34
C ILE A 19 4.47 -5.60 -4.99
N ARG A 20 3.77 -6.13 -6.00
CA ARG A 20 2.58 -6.96 -5.79
C ARG A 20 2.89 -8.16 -4.90
N ARG A 21 3.95 -8.92 -5.19
CA ARG A 21 4.37 -10.06 -4.36
C ARG A 21 4.74 -9.66 -2.94
N GLU A 22 5.41 -8.53 -2.74
CA GLU A 22 5.73 -8.03 -1.38
C GLU A 22 4.45 -7.66 -0.60
N VAL A 23 3.47 -7.05 -1.26
CA VAL A 23 2.16 -6.73 -0.65
C VAL A 23 1.36 -8.01 -0.36
N GLU A 24 1.38 -8.99 -1.25
CA GLU A 24 0.74 -10.30 -1.05
C GLU A 24 1.37 -11.07 0.12
N GLN A 25 2.69 -10.99 0.29
CA GLN A 25 3.40 -11.56 1.45
C GLN A 25 2.94 -10.94 2.78
N CYS A 26 2.50 -9.68 2.77
CA CYS A 26 1.94 -9.03 3.95
C CYS A 26 0.52 -9.53 4.31
N GLY A 27 -0.20 -10.15 3.37
CA GLY A 27 -1.56 -10.64 3.59
C GLY A 27 -2.52 -9.54 4.06
N LYS A 28 -3.03 -9.68 5.29
CA LYS A 28 -3.98 -8.73 5.92
C LYS A 28 -3.30 -7.69 6.83
N ASP A 29 -1.97 -7.72 6.94
CA ASP A 29 -1.25 -6.76 7.78
C ASP A 29 -1.01 -5.44 7.05
N ASN A 30 -1.91 -4.48 7.30
CA ASN A 30 -1.83 -3.14 6.74
C ASN A 30 -0.57 -2.36 7.20
N THR A 31 0.04 -2.73 8.33
CA THR A 31 1.30 -2.12 8.77
C THR A 31 2.48 -2.63 7.95
N CYS A 32 2.47 -3.91 7.59
CA CYS A 32 3.43 -4.49 6.66
C CYS A 32 3.33 -3.83 5.29
N VAL A 33 2.12 -3.66 4.74
CA VAL A 33 1.93 -2.98 3.45
C VAL A 33 2.42 -1.53 3.47
N ALA A 34 2.20 -0.80 4.58
CA ALA A 34 2.74 0.56 4.73
C ALA A 34 4.27 0.59 4.75
N LYS A 35 4.92 -0.41 5.35
CA LYS A 35 6.39 -0.56 5.32
C LYS A 35 6.89 -0.87 3.91
N VAL A 36 6.20 -1.73 3.16
CA VAL A 36 6.52 -2.01 1.74
C VAL A 36 6.40 -0.72 0.93
N GLY A 37 5.31 0.03 1.09
CA GLY A 37 5.16 1.36 0.51
C GLY A 37 6.35 2.26 0.80
N GLN A 38 6.77 2.33 2.07
CA GLN A 38 7.90 3.15 2.50
C GLN A 38 9.23 2.73 1.85
N ARG A 39 9.48 1.42 1.69
CA ARG A 39 10.67 0.90 0.99
C ARG A 39 10.71 1.33 -0.47
N HIS A 40 9.55 1.41 -1.10
CA HIS A 40 9.39 1.83 -2.50
C HIS A 40 9.26 3.36 -2.67
N GLY A 41 9.52 4.14 -1.62
CA GLY A 41 9.52 5.60 -1.64
C GLY A 41 8.16 6.26 -1.35
N HIS A 42 7.15 5.47 -0.98
CA HIS A 42 5.79 5.94 -0.73
C HIS A 42 5.47 5.97 0.76
N LYS A 43 5.19 7.15 1.31
CA LYS A 43 4.88 7.30 2.75
C LYS A 43 3.38 7.47 2.96
N PHE A 44 2.74 6.44 3.50
CA PHE A 44 1.34 6.48 3.95
C PHE A 44 1.18 5.73 5.28
N SER A 45 0.18 6.12 6.05
CA SER A 45 -0.14 5.44 7.31
C SER A 45 -0.99 4.19 7.04
N PRO A 46 -0.90 3.15 7.89
CA PRO A 46 -1.78 1.97 7.80
C PRO A 46 -3.27 2.35 7.87
N ALA A 47 -3.62 3.39 8.64
CA ALA A 47 -4.98 3.91 8.72
C ALA A 47 -5.51 4.43 7.37
N ASN A 48 -4.66 5.04 6.54
CA ASN A 48 -5.03 5.46 5.19
C ASN A 48 -5.34 4.24 4.32
N LEU A 49 -4.51 3.18 4.40
CA LEU A 49 -4.75 1.94 3.67
C LEU A 49 -6.06 1.27 4.13
N THR A 50 -6.30 1.16 5.44
CA THR A 50 -7.55 0.61 5.99
C THR A 50 -8.77 1.42 5.56
N ARG A 51 -8.65 2.74 5.43
CA ARG A 51 -9.73 3.59 4.91
C ARG A 51 -9.96 3.33 3.42
N TRP A 52 -8.91 3.28 2.62
CA TRP A 52 -9.00 2.97 1.19
C TRP A 52 -9.64 1.62 0.92
N GLN A 53 -9.22 0.59 1.66
CA GLN A 53 -9.79 -0.76 1.56
C GLN A 53 -11.28 -0.79 1.89
N ARG A 54 -11.74 0.01 2.88
CA ARG A 54 -13.17 0.16 3.18
C ARG A 54 -13.93 0.88 2.08
N ASP A 55 -13.33 1.91 1.49
CA ASP A 55 -13.96 2.70 0.43
C ASP A 55 -14.01 1.94 -0.92
N HIS A 56 -13.17 0.90 -1.10
CA HIS A 56 -13.02 0.12 -2.34
C HIS A 56 -13.30 -1.38 -2.14
N GLN A 57 -14.02 -1.74 -1.08
CA GLN A 57 -14.55 -3.09 -0.83
C GLN A 57 -15.93 -3.26 -1.50
#